data_AF-A0A4Q0I2P0-F1
#
_entry.id   AF-A0A4Q0I2P0-F1
#
_cell.length_a   1.000
_cell.length_b   1.000
_cell.length_c   1.000
_cell.angle_alpha   90.00
_cell.angle_beta   90.00
_cell.angle_gamma   90.00
#
_symmetry.space_group_name_H-M   'P 1'
#
loop_
_entity.id
_entity.type
_entity.pdbx_description
1 polymer ?
#
loop_
_entity_poly.entity_id
_entity_poly.type
_entity_poly.pdbx_seq_one_letter_code
_entity_poly.pdbx_strand_id
1 'polypeptide(L)'
;MSLFSLKKNRKNITLIGACIIVASVVDAATIIGVSSVTLTDSQKSNTGNLVALWSTSGKGRQRVKYDNGLKVTATAIRVQKNWFDKELKSMATTATSWSSWSSYFDLTEINVGYYAKIEGTTVAMSKAEFEVVSNKQYIIIQHET
;
A
#
# COMPACT_ATOMS: atom_id res chain seq x y z
N MET A 1 23.37 46.95 58.12
CA MET A 1 22.28 46.50 57.22
C MET A 1 22.85 46.47 55.81
N SER A 2 22.90 45.27 55.18
CA SER A 2 23.11 45.03 53.74
C SER A 2 24.48 45.39 53.12
N LEU A 3 25.15 44.58 52.31
CA LEU A 3 25.18 43.14 52.02
C LEU A 3 26.45 42.93 51.17
N PHE A 4 27.23 41.89 51.48
CA PHE A 4 28.37 41.42 50.69
C PHE A 4 27.92 41.07 49.25
N SER A 5 28.73 41.43 48.25
CA SER A 5 28.67 40.76 46.94
C SER A 5 30.06 40.25 46.57
N LEU A 6 30.23 38.93 46.69
CA LEU A 6 31.38 38.18 46.21
C LEU A 6 31.46 38.23 44.68
N LYS A 7 32.57 38.73 44.14
CA LYS A 7 32.98 38.46 42.75
C LYS A 7 33.26 36.96 42.58
N LYS A 8 32.29 36.22 42.05
CA LYS A 8 32.44 34.80 41.68
C LYS A 8 32.75 34.69 40.19
N ASN A 9 34.03 34.47 39.87
CA ASN A 9 34.50 34.05 38.54
C ASN A 9 33.75 32.79 38.09
N ARG A 10 32.88 32.90 37.08
CA ARG A 10 32.23 31.75 36.44
C ARG A 10 33.05 31.31 35.24
N LYS A 11 33.50 30.06 35.29
CA LYS A 11 34.17 29.33 34.22
C LYS A 11 33.23 29.17 33.03
N ASN A 12 33.71 29.44 31.83
CA ASN A 12 33.00 29.20 30.57
C ASN A 12 32.78 27.69 30.40
N ILE A 13 31.53 27.24 30.48
CA ILE A 13 31.12 25.89 30.06
C ILE A 13 30.75 26.01 28.59
N THR A 14 31.62 25.51 27.70
CA THR A 14 31.33 25.41 26.27
C THR A 14 30.28 24.32 26.08
N LEU A 15 29.04 24.73 25.81
CA LEU A 15 27.96 23.83 25.44
C LEU A 15 28.19 23.36 24.00
N ILE A 16 28.68 22.14 23.80
CA ILE A 16 28.66 21.48 22.49
C ILE A 16 27.18 21.13 22.24
N GLY A 17 26.49 22.00 21.50
CA GLY A 17 25.11 21.77 21.10
C GLY A 17 25.04 20.63 20.08
N ALA A 18 24.74 19.43 20.54
CA ALA A 18 24.26 18.37 19.66
C ALA A 18 22.88 18.80 19.15
N CYS A 19 22.81 19.28 17.91
CA CYS A 19 21.54 19.57 17.24
C CYS A 19 20.90 18.23 16.86
N ILE A 20 19.91 17.79 17.62
CA ILE A 20 19.06 16.65 17.21
C ILE A 20 18.06 17.20 16.20
N ILE A 21 18.32 16.97 14.91
CA ILE A 21 17.33 17.24 13.86
C ILE A 21 16.23 16.19 14.01
N VAL A 22 14.99 16.64 14.25
CA VAL A 22 13.80 15.79 14.29
C VAL A 22 13.64 15.17 12.90
N ALA A 23 13.91 13.87 12.78
CA ALA A 23 13.68 13.11 11.56
C ALA A 23 12.20 13.17 11.19
N SER A 24 11.89 13.63 9.99
CA SER A 24 10.55 13.50 9.43
C SER A 24 10.29 12.03 9.08
N VAL A 25 9.11 11.54 9.46
CA VAL A 25 8.62 10.26 8.97
C VAL A 25 8.16 10.49 7.54
N VAL A 26 8.89 9.94 6.57
CA VAL A 26 8.42 9.91 5.19
C VAL A 26 7.55 8.66 5.04
N ASP A 27 6.25 8.85 4.85
CA ASP A 27 5.33 7.81 4.40
C ASP A 27 5.66 7.46 2.93
N ALA A 28 6.78 6.76 2.73
CA ALA A 28 7.16 6.25 1.42
C ALA A 28 6.38 4.96 1.15
N ALA A 29 5.16 5.12 0.65
CA ALA A 29 4.31 4.01 0.25
C ALA A 29 5.07 3.15 -0.79
N THR A 30 5.44 1.93 -0.42
CA THR A 30 6.30 1.06 -1.24
C THR A 30 5.46 -0.02 -1.91
N ILE A 31 5.49 -0.11 -3.24
CA ILE A 31 4.78 -1.16 -3.98
C ILE A 31 5.40 -2.51 -3.58
N ILE A 32 4.58 -3.37 -2.97
CA ILE A 32 4.98 -4.72 -2.57
C ILE A 32 4.80 -5.69 -3.72
N GLY A 33 3.76 -5.49 -4.52
CA GLY A 33 3.51 -6.31 -5.69
C GLY A 33 2.21 -5.98 -6.38
N VAL A 34 2.03 -6.58 -7.55
CA VAL A 34 0.79 -6.51 -8.33
C VAL A 34 0.29 -7.94 -8.54
N SER A 35 -0.92 -8.21 -8.07
CA SER A 35 -1.65 -9.43 -8.43
C SER A 35 -2.24 -9.22 -9.83
N SER A 36 -1.86 -10.06 -10.79
CA SER A 36 -2.33 -10.00 -12.17
C SER A 36 -3.11 -11.25 -12.52
N VAL A 37 -4.23 -11.09 -13.22
CA VAL A 37 -5.06 -12.21 -13.69
C VAL A 37 -5.50 -11.97 -15.13
N THR A 38 -5.53 -13.05 -15.91
CA THR A 38 -6.14 -13.08 -17.25
C THR A 38 -7.25 -14.12 -17.24
N LEU A 39 -8.45 -13.71 -17.62
CA LEU A 39 -9.56 -14.60 -17.94
C LEU A 39 -9.49 -14.94 -19.42
N THR A 40 -9.50 -16.22 -19.76
CA THR A 40 -9.58 -16.65 -21.16
C THR A 40 -11.04 -16.83 -21.60
N ASP A 41 -11.22 -16.91 -22.90
CA ASP A 41 -12.46 -17.34 -23.57
C ASP A 41 -12.76 -18.84 -23.37
N SER A 42 -12.46 -19.41 -22.22
CA SER A 42 -12.97 -20.71 -21.80
C SER A 42 -13.35 -20.72 -20.32
N GLN A 43 -13.09 -19.62 -19.62
CA GLN A 43 -13.24 -19.49 -18.19
C GLN A 43 -14.34 -18.47 -17.87
N LYS A 44 -15.08 -18.71 -16.79
CA LYS A 44 -16.05 -17.75 -16.24
C LYS A 44 -15.47 -16.96 -15.06
N SER A 45 -14.43 -17.50 -14.43
CA SER A 45 -13.74 -16.91 -13.30
C SER A 45 -12.28 -17.34 -13.30
N ASN A 46 -11.40 -16.43 -12.87
CA ASN A 46 -10.00 -16.74 -12.62
C ASN A 46 -9.45 -15.83 -11.51
N THR A 47 -8.34 -16.24 -10.89
CA THR A 47 -7.67 -15.49 -9.82
C THR A 47 -6.20 -15.22 -10.16
N GLY A 48 -5.69 -14.11 -9.65
CA GLY A 48 -4.30 -13.72 -9.81
C GLY A 48 -3.37 -14.34 -8.78
N ASN A 49 -2.08 -14.03 -8.91
CA ASN A 49 -1.07 -14.40 -7.94
C ASN A 49 -1.30 -13.72 -6.58
N LEU A 50 -0.97 -14.43 -5.50
CA LEU A 50 -1.09 -13.91 -4.16
C LEU A 50 0.02 -12.89 -3.87
N VAL A 51 -0.35 -11.73 -3.31
CA VAL A 51 0.56 -10.71 -2.79
C VAL A 51 0.29 -10.54 -1.29
N ALA A 52 1.28 -10.75 -0.45
CA ALA A 52 1.11 -10.73 1.00
C ALA A 52 1.69 -9.45 1.63
N LEU A 53 0.99 -8.92 2.63
CA LEU A 53 1.53 -7.92 3.55
C LEU A 53 1.89 -8.60 4.88
N TRP A 54 3.17 -8.61 5.21
CA TRP A 54 3.67 -9.16 6.47
C TRP A 54 4.01 -8.05 7.45
N SER A 55 3.44 -8.13 8.65
CA SER A 55 3.69 -7.22 9.78
C SER A 55 3.39 -5.74 9.49
N THR A 56 2.62 -5.43 8.46
CA THR A 56 2.32 -4.06 8.04
C THR A 56 0.96 -3.98 7.37
N SER A 57 0.29 -2.84 7.51
CA SER A 57 -0.88 -2.48 6.72
C SER A 57 -0.43 -1.76 5.45
N GLY A 58 -1.39 -1.44 4.59
CA GLY A 58 -1.08 -0.87 3.30
C GLY A 58 -2.22 -0.13 2.64
N LYS A 59 -2.03 0.11 1.34
CA LYS A 59 -3.05 0.63 0.44
C LYS A 59 -3.10 -0.24 -0.81
N GLY A 60 -4.28 -0.29 -1.38
CA GLY A 60 -4.60 -1.07 -2.55
C GLY A 60 -5.21 -0.21 -3.64
N ARG A 61 -4.96 -0.53 -4.91
CA ARG A 61 -5.73 0.02 -6.03
C ARG A 61 -5.81 -1.01 -7.14
N GLN A 62 -6.86 -0.94 -7.95
CA GLN A 62 -7.10 -1.92 -9.01
C GLN A 62 -7.41 -1.27 -10.35
N ARG A 63 -7.11 -2.01 -11.42
CA ARG A 63 -7.55 -1.68 -12.78
C ARG A 63 -8.02 -2.94 -13.49
N VAL A 64 -8.92 -2.75 -14.44
CA VAL A 64 -9.44 -3.84 -15.25
C VAL A 64 -9.40 -3.44 -16.72
N LYS A 65 -9.01 -4.39 -17.56
CA LYS A 65 -9.12 -4.32 -18.99
C LYS A 65 -10.02 -5.45 -19.44
N TYR A 66 -10.76 -5.16 -20.47
CA TYR A 66 -11.58 -6.14 -21.13
C TYR A 66 -11.15 -6.23 -22.60
N ASP A 67 -11.26 -7.39 -23.26
CA ASP A 67 -10.68 -7.57 -24.60
C ASP A 67 -11.74 -7.82 -25.71
N ASN A 68 -13.02 -8.14 -25.42
CA ASN A 68 -13.98 -8.63 -26.46
C ASN A 68 -15.47 -8.15 -26.45
N GLY A 69 -15.81 -6.90 -26.13
CA GLY A 69 -17.18 -6.28 -26.18
C GLY A 69 -18.25 -6.42 -25.03
N LEU A 70 -18.19 -7.41 -24.14
CA LEU A 70 -19.04 -7.71 -22.96
C LEU A 70 -18.58 -7.12 -21.59
N LYS A 71 -19.43 -7.21 -20.56
CA LYS A 71 -19.14 -6.71 -19.20
C LYS A 71 -18.35 -7.74 -18.38
N VAL A 72 -17.28 -7.28 -17.73
CA VAL A 72 -16.53 -8.06 -16.72
C VAL A 72 -16.44 -7.32 -15.40
N THR A 73 -16.28 -8.09 -14.32
CA THR A 73 -16.10 -7.58 -12.96
C THR A 73 -14.77 -8.07 -12.42
N ALA A 74 -13.91 -7.13 -12.02
CA ALA A 74 -12.70 -7.40 -11.27
C ALA A 74 -12.93 -7.06 -9.79
N THR A 75 -12.51 -7.94 -8.89
CA THR A 75 -12.66 -7.79 -7.45
C THR A 75 -11.31 -7.98 -6.76
N ALA A 76 -10.92 -7.01 -5.94
CA ALA A 76 -9.81 -7.15 -5.00
C ALA A 76 -10.27 -8.01 -3.82
N ILE A 77 -9.55 -9.10 -3.56
CA ILE A 77 -9.85 -10.06 -2.51
C ILE A 77 -8.75 -10.03 -1.46
N ARG A 78 -9.17 -10.18 -0.19
CA ARG A 78 -8.31 -10.52 0.94
C ARG A 78 -8.51 -11.99 1.31
N VAL A 79 -7.42 -12.72 1.49
CA VAL A 79 -7.41 -14.08 2.04
C VAL A 79 -6.66 -14.10 3.37
N GLN A 80 -7.19 -14.85 4.32
CA GLN A 80 -6.60 -15.07 5.63
C GLN A 80 -6.65 -16.56 5.94
N LYS A 81 -5.56 -17.10 6.51
CA LYS A 81 -5.50 -18.53 6.87
C LYS A 81 -6.69 -18.90 7.77
N ASN A 82 -7.39 -19.98 7.41
CA ASN A 82 -8.56 -20.51 8.11
C ASN A 82 -9.79 -19.58 8.13
N TRP A 83 -9.84 -18.56 7.27
CA TRP A 83 -10.98 -17.66 7.14
C TRP A 83 -11.49 -17.62 5.70
N PHE A 84 -12.74 -17.21 5.54
CA PHE A 84 -13.31 -16.97 4.22
C PHE A 84 -12.64 -15.76 3.55
N ASP A 85 -12.53 -15.84 2.23
CA ASP A 85 -12.12 -14.73 1.39
C ASP A 85 -13.08 -13.55 1.57
N LYS A 86 -12.51 -12.34 1.63
CA LYS A 86 -13.27 -11.11 1.79
C LYS A 86 -13.08 -10.22 0.57
N GLU A 87 -14.19 -9.83 -0.04
CA GLU A 87 -14.20 -8.80 -1.09
C GLU A 87 -13.92 -7.43 -0.48
N LEU A 88 -12.98 -6.70 -1.07
CA LEU A 88 -12.58 -5.36 -0.63
C LEU A 88 -13.15 -4.28 -1.53
N LYS A 89 -13.01 -4.47 -2.84
CA LYS A 89 -13.41 -3.49 -3.86
C LYS A 89 -13.69 -4.19 -5.16
N SER A 90 -14.78 -3.82 -5.82
CA SER A 90 -15.13 -4.34 -7.15
C SER A 90 -15.14 -3.21 -8.17
N MET A 91 -14.76 -3.53 -9.40
CA MET A 91 -14.77 -2.61 -10.52
C MET A 91 -15.22 -3.36 -11.77
N ALA A 92 -16.15 -2.76 -12.51
CA ALA A 92 -16.63 -3.32 -13.75
C ALA A 92 -16.22 -2.44 -14.93
N THR A 93 -15.94 -3.06 -16.06
CA THR A 93 -15.67 -2.34 -17.30
C THR A 93 -16.25 -3.09 -18.49
N THR A 94 -16.53 -2.35 -19.55
CA THR A 94 -16.80 -2.85 -20.91
C THR A 94 -15.76 -2.33 -21.91
N ALA A 95 -14.80 -1.50 -21.45
CA ALA A 95 -13.82 -0.87 -22.30
C ALA A 95 -12.72 -1.85 -22.74
N THR A 96 -12.37 -1.79 -24.03
CA THR A 96 -11.32 -2.64 -24.62
C THR A 96 -9.90 -2.20 -24.28
N SER A 97 -9.76 -1.07 -23.58
CA SER A 97 -8.51 -0.55 -23.02
C SER A 97 -8.45 -0.77 -21.50
N TRP A 98 -7.27 -0.65 -20.91
CA TRP A 98 -7.16 -0.55 -19.46
C TRP A 98 -7.99 0.62 -18.95
N SER A 99 -8.76 0.38 -17.89
CA SER A 99 -9.29 1.46 -17.08
C SER A 99 -8.14 2.25 -16.46
N SER A 100 -8.40 3.50 -16.07
CA SER A 100 -7.56 4.16 -15.08
C SER A 100 -7.49 3.30 -13.81
N TRP A 101 -6.38 3.43 -13.08
CA TRP A 101 -6.31 2.90 -11.73
C TRP A 101 -7.40 3.53 -10.87
N SER A 102 -8.04 2.73 -10.02
CA SER A 102 -8.89 3.26 -8.97
C SER A 102 -8.08 4.14 -8.02
N SER A 103 -8.76 5.02 -7.28
CA SER A 103 -8.17 5.63 -6.09
C SER A 103 -7.68 4.54 -5.13
N TYR A 104 -6.65 4.87 -4.35
CA TYR A 104 -6.19 3.99 -3.28
C TYR A 104 -7.29 3.78 -2.24
N PHE A 105 -7.40 2.56 -1.73
CA PHE A 105 -8.23 2.17 -0.60
C PHE A 105 -7.38 1.46 0.45
N ASP A 106 -7.81 1.51 1.72
CA ASP A 106 -7.00 1.02 2.83
C ASP A 106 -6.99 -0.51 2.90
N LEU A 107 -5.81 -1.06 3.17
CA LEU A 107 -5.56 -2.46 3.46
C LEU A 107 -5.16 -2.56 4.94
N THR A 108 -6.16 -2.57 5.83
CA THR A 108 -5.95 -2.40 7.27
C THR A 108 -5.40 -3.62 7.98
N GLU A 109 -5.58 -4.80 7.40
CA GLU A 109 -5.20 -6.07 8.03
C GLU A 109 -3.74 -6.39 7.79
N ILE A 110 -3.10 -6.95 8.81
CA ILE A 110 -1.71 -7.42 8.75
C ILE A 110 -1.67 -8.94 8.59
N ASN A 111 -0.59 -9.46 8.01
CA ASN A 111 -0.35 -10.90 7.86
C ASN A 111 -1.44 -11.62 7.06
N VAL A 112 -1.95 -10.95 6.02
CA VAL A 112 -2.95 -11.48 5.09
C VAL A 112 -2.43 -11.42 3.67
N GLY A 113 -3.07 -12.20 2.80
CA GLY A 113 -2.82 -12.19 1.37
C GLY A 113 -3.88 -11.40 0.61
N TYR A 114 -3.50 -10.89 -0.55
CA TYR A 114 -4.33 -10.11 -1.44
C TYR A 114 -4.17 -10.62 -2.87
N TYR A 115 -5.28 -10.73 -3.60
CA TYR A 115 -5.25 -11.08 -5.02
C TYR A 115 -6.42 -10.46 -5.78
N ALA A 116 -6.26 -10.36 -7.10
CA ALA A 116 -7.31 -9.94 -8.02
C ALA A 116 -8.12 -11.17 -8.46
N LYS A 117 -9.43 -11.11 -8.32
CA LYS A 117 -10.38 -12.06 -8.93
C LYS A 117 -11.03 -11.38 -10.12
N ILE A 118 -11.27 -12.11 -11.19
CA ILE A 118 -12.01 -11.59 -12.35
C ILE A 118 -13.12 -12.57 -12.73
N GLU A 119 -14.31 -12.04 -13.01
CA GLU A 119 -15.51 -12.80 -13.34
C GLU A 119 -16.21 -12.20 -14.56
N GLY A 120 -16.63 -13.09 -15.47
CA GLY A 120 -17.37 -12.77 -16.68
C GLY A 120 -18.70 -13.51 -16.73
N THR A 121 -19.72 -12.88 -17.32
CA THR A 121 -21.06 -13.48 -17.50
C THR A 121 -21.11 -14.50 -18.64
N THR A 122 -20.12 -14.45 -19.53
CA THR A 122 -19.94 -15.37 -20.65
C THR A 122 -18.44 -15.56 -20.85
N VAL A 123 -18.10 -16.49 -21.74
CA VAL A 123 -16.76 -16.77 -22.22
C VAL A 123 -16.09 -15.46 -22.69
N ALA A 124 -15.26 -14.84 -21.85
CA ALA A 124 -14.83 -13.45 -21.98
C ALA A 124 -13.34 -13.30 -21.72
N MET A 125 -12.61 -12.71 -22.67
CA MET A 125 -11.20 -12.39 -22.47
C MET A 125 -11.07 -11.09 -21.71
N SER A 126 -10.38 -11.13 -20.58
CA SER A 126 -10.23 -9.96 -19.74
C SER A 126 -9.03 -10.05 -18.83
N LYS A 127 -8.60 -8.91 -18.30
CA LYS A 127 -7.45 -8.80 -17.41
C LYS A 127 -7.77 -7.91 -16.24
N ALA A 128 -7.28 -8.27 -15.06
CA ALA A 128 -7.34 -7.40 -13.90
C ALA A 128 -5.99 -7.37 -13.20
N GLU A 129 -5.70 -6.22 -12.60
CA GLU A 129 -4.54 -6.01 -11.77
C GLU A 129 -4.96 -5.37 -10.45
N PHE A 130 -4.36 -5.85 -9.37
CA PHE A 130 -4.50 -5.32 -8.03
C PHE A 130 -3.11 -5.03 -7.47
N GLU A 131 -2.76 -3.74 -7.36
CA GLU A 131 -1.52 -3.27 -6.77
C GLU A 131 -1.67 -3.16 -5.25
N VAL A 132 -0.68 -3.70 -4.53
CA VAL A 132 -0.59 -3.68 -3.08
C VAL A 132 0.65 -2.90 -2.67
N VAL A 133 0.45 -1.91 -1.80
CA VAL A 133 1.47 -0.97 -1.35
C VAL A 133 1.54 -1.02 0.17
N SER A 134 2.73 -1.12 0.76
CA SER A 134 2.92 -1.10 2.22
C SER A 134 3.07 0.33 2.74
N ASN A 135 2.52 0.57 3.93
CA ASN A 135 2.70 1.81 4.69
C ASN A 135 3.99 1.80 5.56
N LYS A 136 5.00 0.98 5.24
CA LYS A 136 6.23 0.96 6.05
C LYS A 136 6.86 2.35 6.08
N GLN A 137 6.93 2.90 7.28
CA GLN A 137 7.56 4.17 7.59
C GLN A 137 9.08 3.98 7.71
N TYR A 138 9.85 4.85 7.06
CA TYR A 138 11.30 4.92 7.23
C TYR A 138 11.65 6.15 8.07
N ILE A 139 12.50 5.98 9.07
CA ILE A 139 13.13 7.11 9.79
C ILE A 139 14.41 7.46 9.02
N ILE A 140 14.46 8.64 8.42
CA ILE A 140 15.67 9.16 7.79
C ILE A 140 16.43 9.97 8.83
N ILE A 141 17.54 9.45 9.33
CA ILE A 141 18.48 10.20 10.17
C ILE A 141 19.55 10.78 9.25
N GLN A 142 19.48 12.08 8.98
CA GLN A 142 20.55 12.81 8.31
C GLN A 142 21.61 13.16 9.36
N HIS A 143 22.85 12.72 9.15
CA HIS A 143 24.00 13.15 9.94
C HIS A 143 24.82 14.11 9.08
N GLU A 144 24.78 15.41 9.40
CA GLU A 144 25.73 16.37 8.83
C GLU A 144 27.06 16.21 9.55
N THR A 145 28.13 15.95 8.81
CA THR A 145 29.52 15.91 9.28
C THR A 145 30.24 17.19 8.95
#